data_AF-A0A972DF43-F1
#
_entry.id   AF-A0A972DF43-F1
#
_cell.length_a   1.000
_cell.length_b   1.000
_cell.length_c   1.000
_cell.angle_alpha   90.00
_cell.angle_beta   90.00
_cell.angle_gamma   90.00
#
_symmetry.space_group_name_H-M   'P 1'
#
loop_
_entity.id
_entity.type
_entity.pdbx_description
1 polymer ?
#
loop_
_entity_poly.entity_id
_entity_poly.type
_entity_poly.pdbx_seq_one_letter_code
_entity_poly.pdbx_strand_id
1 'polypeptide(L)'
;MSVALLIEEKKRVSNGSDPNNWNPYMEEVFDELGIAASVYRTEEELLRDLQGKKCVVLTDSDLSEKAFLKLSEWVEKGSVLIGFQTKGADPLFGIEDAGELKQGDDPFTINGYISLKKKEYLPVEEAYKHTLPVISPVRRILPKDAEVIGEMLPPVSS
;
A
#
# COMPACT_ATOMS: atom_id res chain seq x y z
N MET A 1 1.55 20.88 4.73
CA MET A 1 0.93 20.15 3.60
C MET A 1 -0.30 19.45 4.14
N SER A 2 -1.46 19.51 3.47
CA SER A 2 -2.70 18.86 3.96
C SER A 2 -2.71 17.40 3.52
N VAL A 3 -2.66 16.47 4.48
CA VAL A 3 -2.58 15.03 4.25
C VAL A 3 -3.92 14.38 4.63
N ALA A 4 -4.39 13.46 3.81
CA ALA A 4 -5.53 12.60 4.10
C ALA A 4 -5.09 11.14 4.15
N LEU A 5 -5.71 10.38 5.04
CA LEU A 5 -5.50 8.96 5.22
C LEU A 5 -6.86 8.26 5.12
N LEU A 6 -7.05 7.42 4.11
CA LEU A 6 -8.23 6.56 3.99
C LEU A 6 -7.91 5.21 4.61
N ILE A 7 -8.65 4.86 5.65
CA ILE A 7 -8.60 3.56 6.32
C ILE A 7 -9.97 2.93 6.14
N GLU A 8 -10.16 2.16 5.07
CA GLU A 8 -11.41 1.44 4.89
C GLU A 8 -11.54 0.35 5.96
N GLU A 9 -12.62 0.45 6.73
CA GLU A 9 -13.00 -0.62 7.64
C GLU A 9 -13.59 -1.78 6.82
N LYS A 10 -12.74 -2.71 6.39
CA LYS A 10 -13.24 -4.01 5.92
C LYS A 10 -14.03 -4.63 7.07
N LYS A 11 -15.30 -5.00 6.81
CA LYS A 11 -16.13 -5.74 7.77
C LYS A 11 -15.27 -6.88 8.32
N ARG A 12 -14.99 -6.87 9.63
CA ARG A 12 -14.37 -8.01 10.33
C ARG A 12 -15.13 -9.25 9.87
N VAL A 13 -14.46 -10.10 9.09
CA VAL A 13 -15.07 -11.36 8.68
C VAL A 13 -15.42 -12.07 9.98
N SER A 14 -16.67 -12.48 10.12
CA SER A 14 -17.27 -13.02 11.34
C SER A 14 -16.62 -14.32 11.86
N ASN A 15 -15.51 -14.77 11.27
CA ASN A 15 -14.79 -16.01 11.58
C ASN A 15 -13.28 -15.83 11.83
N GLY A 16 -12.82 -14.62 12.15
CA GLY A 16 -11.43 -14.37 12.53
C GLY A 16 -10.96 -13.03 11.98
N SER A 17 -10.26 -12.26 12.81
CA SER A 17 -9.49 -11.12 12.33
C SER A 17 -8.51 -11.61 11.27
N ASP A 18 -8.49 -11.01 10.08
CA ASP A 18 -7.36 -11.17 9.18
C ASP A 18 -6.10 -10.69 9.93
N PRO A 19 -5.18 -11.59 10.32
CA PRO A 19 -4.01 -11.22 11.10
C PRO A 19 -3.06 -10.31 10.31
N ASN A 20 -3.23 -10.22 8.99
CA ASN A 20 -2.45 -9.37 8.09
C ASN A 20 -3.15 -8.05 7.75
N ASN A 21 -4.19 -7.67 8.49
CA ASN A 21 -4.83 -6.37 8.32
C ASN A 21 -4.04 -5.27 9.05
N TRP A 22 -3.35 -4.44 8.28
CA TRP A 22 -2.56 -3.33 8.79
C TRP A 22 -3.35 -2.03 8.98
N ASN A 23 -4.57 -1.93 8.42
CA ASN A 23 -5.40 -0.72 8.51
C ASN A 23 -5.56 -0.16 9.94
N PRO A 24 -5.76 -0.99 10.99
CA PRO A 24 -5.88 -0.49 12.36
C PRO A 24 -4.64 0.20 12.92
N TYR A 25 -3.45 -0.07 12.36
CA TYR A 25 -2.17 0.48 12.84
C TYR A 25 -1.75 1.74 12.08
N MET A 26 -2.45 2.10 11.00
CA MET A 26 -2.02 3.20 10.13
C MET A 26 -2.11 4.57 10.81
N GLU A 27 -3.03 4.76 11.75
CA GLU A 27 -3.08 5.96 12.58
C GLU A 27 -1.87 6.06 13.50
N GLU A 28 -1.51 4.97 14.18
CA GLU A 28 -0.34 4.89 15.04
C GLU A 28 0.95 5.17 14.25
N VAL A 29 1.10 4.58 13.06
CA VAL A 29 2.23 4.87 12.17
C VAL A 29 2.32 6.35 11.83
N PHE A 30 1.20 7.02 11.56
CA PHE A 30 1.20 8.46 11.26
C PHE A 30 1.54 9.31 12.49
N ASP A 31 1.04 8.92 13.66
CA ASP A 31 1.35 9.57 14.94
C ASP A 31 2.85 9.46 15.26
N GLU A 32 3.45 8.28 15.10
CA GLU A 32 4.89 8.05 15.29
C GLU A 32 5.76 8.83 14.30
N LEU A 33 5.27 9.01 13.06
CA LEU A 33 5.92 9.84 12.06
C LEU A 33 5.71 11.35 12.30
N GLY A 34 4.87 11.74 13.27
CA GLY A 34 4.52 13.13 13.54
C GLY A 34 3.70 13.79 12.42
N ILE A 35 2.99 12.99 11.62
CA ILE A 35 2.20 13.46 10.47
C ILE A 35 0.73 13.62 10.90
N ALA A 36 0.28 14.88 10.99
CA ALA A 36 -1.13 15.17 11.20
C ALA A 36 -1.94 14.95 9.90
N ALA A 37 -2.61 13.80 9.78
CA ALA A 37 -3.51 13.49 8.67
C ALA A 37 -4.99 13.62 9.07
N SER A 38 -5.83 14.02 8.12
CA SER A 38 -7.28 13.86 8.24
C SER A 38 -7.65 12.41 7.91
N VAL A 39 -8.22 11.70 8.88
CA VAL A 39 -8.57 10.29 8.73
C VAL A 39 -10.00 10.16 8.22
N TYR A 40 -10.18 9.32 7.20
CA TYR A 40 -11.46 8.99 6.58
C TYR A 40 -11.69 7.49 6.67
N ARG A 41 -12.94 7.08 6.88
CA ARG A 41 -13.32 5.65 7.01
C ARG A 41 -14.01 5.11 5.76
N THR A 42 -14.51 6.02 4.93
CA THR A 42 -15.17 5.70 3.66
C THR A 42 -14.58 6.52 2.53
N GLU A 43 -14.62 5.93 1.35
CA GLU A 43 -14.29 6.59 0.10
C GLU A 43 -15.13 7.87 -0.09
N GLU A 44 -16.43 7.84 0.22
CA GLU A 44 -17.31 8.98 0.01
C GLU A 44 -16.94 10.20 0.85
N GLU A 45 -16.51 9.99 2.10
CA GLU A 45 -16.05 11.08 2.96
C GLU A 45 -14.78 11.71 2.41
N LEU A 46 -13.79 10.89 2.03
CA LEU A 46 -12.55 11.35 1.39
C LEU A 46 -12.85 12.18 0.14
N LEU A 47 -13.72 11.67 -0.75
CA LEU A 47 -14.02 12.30 -2.04
C LEU A 47 -14.78 13.64 -1.91
N ARG A 48 -15.40 13.93 -0.76
CA ARG A 48 -16.02 15.23 -0.47
C ARG A 48 -14.97 16.29 -0.12
N ASP A 49 -13.91 15.89 0.57
CA ASP A 49 -12.88 16.79 1.08
C ASP A 49 -11.59 16.84 0.22
N LEU A 50 -11.54 16.02 -0.84
CA LEU A 50 -10.36 15.79 -1.68
C LEU A 50 -9.67 17.08 -2.17
N GLN A 51 -10.44 18.11 -2.55
CA GLN A 51 -9.90 19.38 -3.05
C GLN A 51 -9.02 20.13 -2.04
N GLY A 52 -9.26 19.93 -0.74
CA GLY A 52 -8.48 20.54 0.33
C GLY A 52 -7.19 19.79 0.67
N LYS A 53 -6.91 18.67 0.00
CA LYS A 53 -5.77 17.78 0.29
C LYS A 53 -4.69 17.92 -0.78
N LYS A 54 -3.44 17.75 -0.35
CA LYS A 54 -2.26 17.73 -1.24
C LYS A 54 -1.65 16.34 -1.36
N CYS A 55 -1.82 15.52 -0.32
CA CYS A 55 -1.41 14.12 -0.30
C CYS A 55 -2.57 13.28 0.21
N VAL A 56 -2.83 12.15 -0.44
CA VAL A 56 -3.79 11.15 -0.01
C VAL A 56 -3.05 9.84 0.09
N VAL A 57 -3.16 9.19 1.26
CA VAL A 57 -2.65 7.85 1.50
C VAL A 57 -3.84 6.90 1.59
N LEU A 58 -3.86 5.91 0.72
CA LEU A 58 -4.86 4.86 0.66
C LEU A 58 -4.23 3.58 1.22
N THR A 59 -4.89 2.97 2.18
CA THR A 59 -4.44 1.71 2.77
C THR A 59 -5.07 0.54 2.00
N ASP A 60 -5.19 -0.64 2.61
CA ASP A 60 -5.87 -1.77 1.99
C ASP A 60 -7.36 -1.43 1.77
N SER A 61 -7.68 -1.03 0.54
CA SER A 61 -8.97 -0.51 0.10
C SER A 61 -9.30 -0.95 -1.32
N ASP A 62 -10.58 -1.15 -1.61
CA ASP A 62 -11.09 -1.52 -2.94
C ASP A 62 -11.85 -0.34 -3.53
N LEU A 63 -11.17 0.50 -4.33
CA LEU A 63 -11.75 1.73 -4.84
C LEU A 63 -12.82 1.49 -5.90
N SER A 64 -13.86 2.32 -5.86
CA SER A 64 -14.87 2.37 -6.90
C SER A 64 -14.35 3.07 -8.16
N GLU A 65 -15.00 2.82 -9.30
CA GLU A 65 -14.74 3.54 -10.56
C GLU A 65 -14.89 5.06 -10.38
N LYS A 66 -15.83 5.49 -9.54
CA LYS A 66 -16.05 6.90 -9.22
C LYS A 66 -14.88 7.51 -8.45
N ALA A 67 -14.30 6.79 -7.49
CA ALA A 67 -13.08 7.25 -6.83
C ALA A 67 -11.92 7.32 -7.79
N PHE A 68 -11.71 6.27 -8.60
CA PHE A 68 -10.67 6.24 -9.60
C PHE A 68 -10.70 7.50 -10.48
N LEU A 69 -11.86 7.83 -11.06
CA LEU A 69 -12.01 9.03 -11.90
C LEU A 69 -11.68 10.32 -11.15
N LYS A 70 -12.22 10.50 -9.93
CA LYS A 70 -11.97 11.71 -9.13
C LYS A 70 -10.52 11.84 -8.68
N LEU A 71 -9.91 10.75 -8.26
CA LEU A 71 -8.51 10.72 -7.86
C LEU A 71 -7.61 10.98 -9.07
N SER A 72 -7.97 10.49 -10.26
CA SER A 72 -7.25 10.75 -11.50
C SER A 72 -7.19 12.24 -11.82
N GLU A 73 -8.34 12.91 -11.86
CA GLU A 73 -8.40 14.37 -12.08
C GLU A 73 -7.63 15.16 -11.01
N TRP A 74 -7.59 14.65 -9.78
CA TRP A 74 -6.91 15.30 -8.65
C TRP A 74 -5.39 15.14 -8.71
N VAL A 75 -4.90 13.97 -9.12
CA VAL A 75 -3.48 13.69 -9.37
C VAL A 75 -2.97 14.48 -10.58
N GLU A 76 -3.74 14.55 -11.66
CA GLU A 76 -3.41 15.35 -12.86
C GLU A 76 -3.18 16.83 -12.54
N LYS A 77 -3.81 17.35 -11.47
CA LYS A 77 -3.62 18.73 -10.99
C LYS A 77 -2.36 18.90 -10.11
N GLY A 78 -1.49 17.89 -10.05
CA GLY A 78 -0.21 17.91 -9.33
C GLY A 78 -0.31 17.51 -7.86
N SER A 79 -1.32 16.72 -7.48
CA SER A 79 -1.45 16.20 -6.12
C SER A 79 -0.84 14.80 -6.00
N VAL A 80 -0.55 14.35 -4.77
CA VAL A 80 0.19 13.09 -4.54
C VAL A 80 -0.74 12.01 -4.00
N LEU A 81 -0.80 10.87 -4.71
CA LEU A 81 -1.50 9.67 -4.26
C LEU A 81 -0.49 8.59 -3.86
N ILE A 82 -0.67 8.02 -2.67
CA ILE A 82 0.13 6.90 -2.16
C ILE A 82 -0.85 5.74 -1.91
N GLY A 83 -0.60 4.58 -2.49
CA GLY A 83 -1.42 3.38 -2.29
C GLY A 83 -0.65 2.26 -1.63
N PHE A 84 -1.23 1.61 -0.63
CA PHE A 84 -0.71 0.42 0.02
C PHE A 84 -1.75 -0.71 -0.03
N GLN A 85 -1.49 -1.75 -0.82
CA GLN A 85 -2.48 -2.79 -1.15
C GLN A 85 -3.80 -2.29 -1.78
N THR A 86 -3.84 -1.04 -2.22
CA THR A 86 -5.01 -0.44 -2.88
C THR A 86 -5.33 -1.11 -4.21
N LYS A 87 -6.59 -1.47 -4.42
CA LYS A 87 -7.12 -2.00 -5.70
C LYS A 87 -8.10 -1.00 -6.33
N GLY A 88 -8.36 -1.16 -7.62
CA GLY A 88 -9.28 -0.29 -8.37
C GLY A 88 -8.65 0.99 -8.92
N ALA A 89 -7.35 1.22 -8.68
CA ALA A 89 -6.61 2.38 -9.19
C ALA A 89 -5.23 2.05 -9.79
N ASP A 90 -5.01 0.80 -10.21
CA ASP A 90 -3.74 0.36 -10.81
C ASP A 90 -3.20 1.29 -11.91
N PRO A 91 -4.04 1.81 -12.84
CA PRO A 91 -3.55 2.74 -13.87
C PRO A 91 -2.96 4.03 -13.29
N LEU A 92 -3.47 4.54 -12.16
CA LEU A 92 -2.93 5.74 -11.50
C LEU A 92 -1.54 5.52 -10.92
N PHE A 93 -1.22 4.28 -10.57
CA PHE A 93 0.09 3.89 -10.07
C PHE A 93 1.03 3.42 -11.18
N GLY A 94 0.56 3.39 -12.44
CA GLY A 94 1.35 2.91 -13.57
C GLY A 94 1.64 1.40 -13.49
N ILE A 95 0.73 0.60 -12.93
CA ILE A 95 0.88 -0.85 -12.74
C ILE A 95 -0.32 -1.61 -13.31
N GLU A 96 -0.18 -2.93 -13.47
CA GLU A 96 -1.25 -3.87 -13.76
C GLU A 96 -1.25 -5.03 -12.76
N ASP A 97 -2.44 -5.55 -12.41
CA ASP A 97 -2.56 -6.75 -11.60
C ASP A 97 -2.04 -8.00 -12.34
N ALA A 98 -1.20 -8.79 -11.67
CA ALA A 98 -0.62 -10.04 -12.17
C ALA A 98 -0.99 -11.23 -11.28
N GLY A 99 -2.12 -11.11 -10.56
CA GLY A 99 -2.64 -12.10 -9.64
C GLY A 99 -1.91 -12.11 -8.29
N GLU A 100 -1.94 -13.25 -7.63
CA GLU A 100 -1.55 -13.38 -6.23
C GLU A 100 -0.62 -14.57 -6.03
N LEU A 101 0.43 -14.37 -5.23
CA LEU A 101 1.20 -15.44 -4.62
C LEU A 101 0.56 -15.79 -3.27
N LYS A 102 0.01 -16.99 -3.17
CA LYS A 102 -0.59 -17.47 -1.93
C LYS A 102 0.48 -17.73 -0.87
N GLN A 103 0.13 -17.59 0.40
CA GLN A 103 0.93 -18.11 1.51
C GLN A 103 1.16 -19.61 1.32
N GLY A 104 2.37 -20.07 1.63
CA GLY A 104 2.69 -21.51 1.66
C GLY A 104 1.88 -22.28 2.70
N ASP A 105 2.18 -23.57 2.82
CA ASP A 105 1.40 -24.50 3.66
C ASP A 105 1.44 -24.16 5.17
N ASP A 106 2.44 -23.37 5.59
CA ASP A 106 2.63 -22.92 6.97
C ASP A 106 2.67 -21.38 7.08
N PRO A 107 2.12 -20.79 8.15
CA PRO A 107 2.08 -19.34 8.38
C PRO A 107 3.45 -18.66 8.53
N PHE A 108 4.54 -19.41 8.69
CA PHE A 108 5.91 -18.89 8.75
C PHE A 108 6.71 -19.18 7.47
N THR A 109 6.07 -19.77 6.45
CA THR A 109 6.70 -20.00 5.16
C THR A 109 7.06 -18.68 4.51
N ILE A 110 8.32 -18.55 4.12
CA ILE A 110 8.82 -17.36 3.41
C ILE A 110 8.40 -17.45 1.95
N ASN A 111 7.57 -16.51 1.51
CA ASN A 111 7.10 -16.40 0.13
C ASN A 111 8.11 -15.73 -0.80
N GLY A 112 9.08 -15.01 -0.23
CA GLY A 112 10.14 -14.34 -0.96
C GLY A 112 10.84 -13.33 -0.07
N TYR A 113 11.65 -12.49 -0.68
CA TYR A 113 12.31 -11.43 0.04
C TYR A 113 12.29 -10.11 -0.70
N ILE A 114 12.14 -9.00 0.01
CA ILE A 114 12.24 -7.66 -0.57
C ILE A 114 13.72 -7.27 -0.64
N SER A 115 14.14 -6.89 -1.85
CA SER A 115 15.43 -6.26 -2.13
C SER A 115 15.20 -4.83 -2.59
N LEU A 116 15.95 -3.88 -2.01
CA LEU A 116 15.88 -2.47 -2.39
C LEU A 116 17.00 -2.08 -3.33
N LYS A 117 16.72 -1.19 -4.29
CA LYS A 117 17.68 -0.81 -5.32
C LYS A 117 18.62 0.32 -4.92
N LYS A 118 18.27 1.18 -3.95
CA LYS A 118 19.08 2.37 -3.58
C LYS A 118 19.26 2.54 -2.07
N LYS A 119 20.53 2.59 -1.64
CA LYS A 119 20.98 2.66 -0.24
C LYS A 119 20.20 3.60 0.68
N GLU A 120 19.81 4.73 0.12
CA GLU A 120 19.13 5.82 0.81
C GLU A 120 17.70 5.46 1.27
N TYR A 121 17.06 4.45 0.68
CA TYR A 121 15.68 4.06 1.05
C TYR A 121 15.58 3.30 2.37
N LEU A 122 16.67 2.67 2.82
CA LEU A 122 16.81 2.10 4.16
C LEU A 122 18.23 2.41 4.67
N PRO A 123 18.41 3.51 5.40
CA PRO A 123 19.72 3.98 5.85
C PRO A 123 20.22 3.19 7.08
N VAL A 124 20.16 1.86 7.03
CA VAL A 124 20.73 0.96 8.02
C VAL A 124 21.86 0.21 7.33
N GLU A 125 23.10 0.39 7.78
CA GLU A 125 24.31 -0.12 7.10
C GLU A 125 24.28 -1.64 6.87
N GLU A 126 23.63 -2.41 7.75
CA GLU A 126 23.41 -3.85 7.57
C GLU A 126 22.19 -4.20 6.70
N ALA A 127 21.17 -3.34 6.56
CA ALA A 127 19.95 -3.67 5.81
C ALA A 127 20.19 -3.90 4.31
N TYR A 128 21.27 -3.35 3.75
CA TYR A 128 21.66 -3.61 2.36
C TYR A 128 22.22 -5.02 2.11
N LYS A 129 22.59 -5.72 3.18
CA LYS A 129 23.04 -7.11 3.11
C LYS A 129 21.91 -8.10 3.40
N HIS A 130 20.80 -7.63 3.96
CA HIS A 130 19.72 -8.48 4.45
C HIS A 130 18.44 -8.25 3.65
N THR A 131 18.11 -9.24 2.86
CA THR A 131 16.82 -9.44 2.20
C THR A 131 15.70 -9.50 3.25
N LEU A 132 14.68 -8.65 3.18
CA LEU A 132 13.56 -8.65 4.14
C LEU A 132 12.59 -9.79 3.81
N PRO A 133 12.39 -10.80 4.69
CA PRO A 133 11.51 -11.92 4.39
C PRO A 133 10.05 -11.47 4.32
N VAL A 134 9.32 -11.98 3.33
CA VAL A 134 7.88 -11.78 3.18
C VAL A 134 7.16 -13.04 3.63
N ILE A 135 6.40 -12.91 4.71
CA ILE A 135 5.61 -14.00 5.32
C ILE A 135 4.13 -13.59 5.27
N SER A 136 3.62 -13.44 4.04
CA SER A 136 2.23 -13.12 3.77
C SER A 136 1.87 -13.50 2.33
N PRO A 137 0.58 -13.61 1.98
CA PRO A 137 0.16 -13.50 0.59
C PRO A 137 0.72 -12.23 -0.04
N VAL A 138 1.07 -12.31 -1.32
CA VAL A 138 1.65 -11.17 -2.06
C VAL A 138 0.84 -10.93 -3.32
N ARG A 139 0.26 -9.73 -3.41
CA ARG A 139 -0.28 -9.25 -4.67
C ARG A 139 0.86 -9.01 -5.65
N ARG A 140 0.83 -9.69 -6.79
CA ARG A 140 1.81 -9.50 -7.86
C ARG A 140 1.30 -8.42 -8.80
N ILE A 141 2.20 -7.53 -9.17
CA ILE A 141 1.93 -6.43 -10.07
C ILE A 141 2.98 -6.37 -11.17
N LEU A 142 2.60 -5.88 -12.34
CA LEU A 142 3.51 -5.59 -13.44
C LEU A 142 3.61 -4.08 -13.61
N PRO A 143 4.79 -3.47 -13.45
CA PRO A 143 4.97 -2.06 -13.73
C PRO A 143 4.84 -1.81 -15.24
N LYS A 144 4.12 -0.73 -15.60
CA LYS A 144 3.97 -0.23 -16.98
C LYS A 144 4.61 1.13 -17.16
N ASP A 145 4.32 2.03 -16.23
CA ASP A 145 4.83 3.39 -16.20
C ASP A 145 5.14 3.80 -14.76
N ALA A 146 6.05 3.06 -14.14
CA ALA A 146 6.42 3.23 -12.74
C ALA A 146 7.92 3.00 -12.53
N GLU A 147 8.54 3.81 -11.67
CA GLU A 147 9.89 3.53 -11.17
C GLU A 147 9.82 2.44 -10.09
N VAL A 148 10.55 1.34 -10.31
CA VAL A 148 10.64 0.24 -9.34
C VAL A 148 11.79 0.50 -8.38
N ILE A 149 11.48 0.86 -7.13
CA ILE A 149 12.47 1.14 -6.07
C ILE A 149 12.97 -0.11 -5.33
N GLY A 150 12.22 -1.21 -5.42
CA GLY A 150 12.53 -2.50 -4.81
C GLY A 150 11.74 -3.62 -5.49
N GLU A 151 12.23 -4.85 -5.35
CA GLU A 151 11.67 -6.03 -6.00
C GLU A 151 11.60 -7.21 -5.04
N MET A 152 10.69 -8.15 -5.32
CA MET A 152 10.60 -9.39 -4.58
C MET A 152 11.48 -10.45 -5.25
N LEU A 153 12.48 -10.93 -4.52
CA LEU A 153 13.31 -12.08 -4.87
C LEU A 153 12.58 -13.37 -4.48
N PRO A 154 12.76 -14.46 -5.24
CA PRO A 154 12.20 -15.76 -4.87
C PRO A 154 12.75 -16.24 -3.52
N PRO A 155 12.04 -17.14 -2.82
CA PRO A 155 12.59 -17.76 -1.62
C PRO A 155 13.89 -18.49 -1.95
N VAL A 156 14.85 -18.46 -1.02
CA VAL A 156 16.10 -19.21 -1.16
C VAL A 156 15.74 -20.68 -1.18
N SER A 157 15.97 -21.35 -2.30
CA SER A 157 15.81 -22.79 -2.39
C SER A 157 16.84 -23.44 -1.45
N SER A 158 16.36 -24.18 -0.45
CA SER A 158 17.18 -25.06 0.38
C SER A 158 17.81 -26.17 -0.45
#